data_AF-A0A7S3Y8Y3-F1
#
_entry.id   AF-A0A7S3Y8Y3-F1
#
_cell.length_a   1.000
_cell.length_b   1.000
_cell.length_c   1.000
_cell.angle_alpha   90.00
_cell.angle_beta   90.00
_cell.angle_gamma   90.00
#
_symmetry.space_group_name_H-M   'P 1'
#
loop_
_entity.id
_entity.type
_entity.pdbx_description
1 polymer ?
#
loop_
_entity_poly.entity_id
_entity_poly.type
_entity_poly.pdbx_seq_one_letter_code
_entity_poly.pdbx_strand_id
1 'polypeptide(L)'
;MAFDGVEACCPCSKRSKCLPNACPCASTGSSCVSCLPFGAEKCENLHFDDCGPSRPMDKIIDEAEDSGDGSQESDSTFDSDAFVKEKMQKAFGAEMVNEEEPIDDEWIPRHEFIASLKSEQYRPSLGSVGQRLVNMQAELVEQLAQGKIKSEKLMCFTPLILQRDKNVKRSRDVRNLIRSRLDMWERGEYDELVAAVKRCDSKFKRRPPLSRKERLLRRFHRLMAERKYREANREVTDRSESSGVLDPNEEAMGKGGPLGKTNIEVFEEKHPKPRTPVKEAFLDQPLPVKEEVVITAEVIERVAHAVKGSAGVSGTDSVAWKSLLLGYGNASGRRGRRLRAWPRRCQTRS
;
A
#
# COMPACT_ATOMS: atom_id res chain seq x y z
N MET A 1 41.00 -12.10 -4.35
CA MET A 1 39.86 -12.85 -4.92
C MET A 1 38.63 -11.98 -4.76
N ALA A 2 38.21 -11.30 -5.83
CA ALA A 2 37.13 -10.32 -5.83
C ALA A 2 35.75 -11.01 -5.85
N PHE A 3 34.79 -10.43 -5.13
CA PHE A 3 33.36 -10.56 -5.44
C PHE A 3 32.97 -9.20 -6.06
N ASP A 4 32.39 -9.23 -7.26
CA ASP A 4 31.79 -8.07 -7.94
C ASP A 4 32.66 -6.81 -8.10
N GLY A 5 33.95 -6.98 -8.39
CA GLY A 5 34.83 -5.88 -8.84
C GLY A 5 35.22 -4.83 -7.78
N VAL A 6 34.76 -4.99 -6.52
CA VAL A 6 35.16 -4.14 -5.39
C VAL A 6 36.23 -4.85 -4.58
N GLU A 7 37.31 -4.15 -4.23
CA GLU A 7 38.36 -4.70 -3.36
C GLU A 7 37.78 -5.07 -1.98
N ALA A 8 38.04 -6.29 -1.55
CA ALA A 8 37.56 -6.78 -0.25
C ALA A 8 38.37 -6.14 0.88
N CYS A 9 37.68 -5.62 1.90
CA CYS A 9 38.32 -4.93 3.04
C CYS A 9 39.26 -5.83 3.88
N CYS A 10 39.16 -7.16 3.77
CA CYS A 10 40.07 -8.10 4.43
C CYS A 10 40.24 -9.41 3.62
N PRO A 11 41.37 -10.13 3.81
CA PRO A 11 41.68 -11.37 3.10
C PRO A 11 40.95 -12.61 3.66
N CYS A 12 39.90 -12.42 4.47
CA CYS A 12 39.13 -13.49 5.10
C CYS A 12 38.44 -14.39 4.05
N SER A 13 38.48 -15.71 4.23
CA SER A 13 37.85 -16.67 3.31
C SER A 13 36.33 -16.69 3.44
N LYS A 14 35.58 -17.11 2.41
CA LYS A 14 34.09 -17.20 2.42
C LYS A 14 33.49 -18.03 3.57
N ARG A 15 34.29 -18.88 4.25
CA ARG A 15 33.83 -19.70 5.39
C ARG A 15 34.12 -19.08 6.76
N SER A 16 34.95 -18.04 6.81
CA SER A 16 35.33 -17.38 8.05
C SER A 16 34.25 -16.41 8.56
N LYS A 17 34.29 -16.06 9.85
CA LYS A 17 33.31 -15.19 10.53
C LYS A 17 33.83 -13.79 10.87
N CYS A 18 35.04 -13.45 10.43
CA CYS A 18 35.70 -12.19 10.71
C CYS A 18 35.87 -11.86 12.22
N LEU A 19 36.26 -12.82 13.05
CA LEU A 19 36.46 -12.62 14.49
C LEU A 19 37.76 -11.85 14.83
N PRO A 20 37.87 -11.19 16.01
CA PRO A 20 39.01 -10.36 16.41
C PRO A 20 40.39 -11.03 16.28
N ASN A 21 40.47 -12.34 16.51
CA ASN A 21 41.73 -13.07 16.50
C ASN A 21 42.18 -13.51 15.09
N ALA A 22 41.32 -13.40 14.08
CA ALA A 22 41.56 -13.96 12.74
C ALA A 22 41.33 -12.97 11.60
N CYS A 23 40.70 -11.83 11.88
CA CYS A 23 40.42 -10.79 10.89
C CYS A 23 41.20 -9.52 11.22
N PRO A 24 41.98 -8.97 10.27
CA PRO A 24 42.69 -7.71 10.45
C PRO A 24 41.75 -6.58 10.89
N CYS A 25 40.59 -6.43 10.23
CA CYS A 25 39.61 -5.39 10.57
C CYS A 25 39.14 -5.51 12.02
N ALA A 26 38.81 -6.73 12.47
CA ALA A 26 38.34 -6.95 13.83
C ALA A 26 39.45 -6.79 14.88
N SER A 27 40.69 -7.13 14.53
CA SER A 27 41.86 -6.94 15.40
C SER A 27 42.20 -5.46 15.60
N THR A 28 41.92 -4.61 14.60
CA THR A 28 42.08 -3.15 14.67
C THR A 28 40.85 -2.43 15.21
N GLY A 29 39.81 -3.17 15.65
CA GLY A 29 38.56 -2.59 16.16
C GLY A 29 37.68 -1.93 15.09
N SER A 30 37.95 -2.18 13.82
CA SER A 30 37.20 -1.66 12.67
C SER A 30 36.21 -2.69 12.11
N SER A 31 35.04 -2.24 11.69
CA SER A 31 34.02 -3.12 11.08
C SER A 31 34.34 -3.49 9.64
N CYS A 32 33.89 -4.65 9.19
CA CYS A 32 34.02 -5.08 7.80
C CYS A 32 32.94 -4.42 6.92
N VAL A 33 33.35 -3.77 5.82
CA VAL A 33 32.43 -3.07 4.89
C VAL A 33 32.14 -3.90 3.62
N SER A 34 33.13 -4.65 3.11
CA SER A 34 33.05 -5.35 1.82
C SER A 34 33.77 -6.71 1.81
N CYS A 35 33.76 -7.45 2.93
CA CYS A 35 34.50 -8.72 3.03
C CYS A 35 33.80 -9.91 2.34
N LEU A 36 34.58 -10.94 1.97
CA LEU A 36 34.03 -12.16 1.36
C LEU A 36 33.00 -12.88 2.27
N PRO A 37 33.18 -12.96 3.61
CA PRO A 37 32.13 -13.42 4.51
C PRO A 37 30.86 -12.58 4.52
N PHE A 38 30.94 -11.27 4.27
CA PHE A 38 29.78 -10.39 4.23
C PHE A 38 28.88 -10.70 3.03
N GLY A 39 29.46 -10.86 1.84
CA GLY A 39 28.73 -11.32 0.65
C GLY A 39 28.17 -12.75 0.76
N ALA A 40 28.65 -13.53 1.73
CA ALA A 40 28.14 -14.87 2.04
C ALA A 40 27.26 -14.91 3.32
N GLU A 41 26.85 -13.75 3.84
CA GLU A 41 26.02 -13.57 5.06
C GLU A 41 26.59 -14.24 6.33
N LYS A 42 27.92 -14.35 6.42
CA LYS A 42 28.65 -15.03 7.51
C LYS A 42 29.58 -14.13 8.31
N CYS A 43 29.67 -12.84 7.98
CA CYS A 43 30.50 -11.88 8.72
C CYS A 43 29.83 -11.49 10.05
N GLU A 44 30.53 -11.67 11.17
CA GLU A 44 30.07 -11.26 12.50
C GLU A 44 30.67 -9.92 12.96
N ASN A 45 31.64 -9.37 12.23
CA ASN A 45 32.27 -8.05 12.51
C ASN A 45 31.66 -6.95 11.65
N LEU A 46 30.41 -6.58 11.91
CA LEU A 46 29.68 -5.51 11.21
C LEU A 46 29.33 -4.40 12.19
N HIS A 47 29.49 -3.13 11.79
CA HIS A 47 28.87 -2.02 12.50
C HIS A 47 27.50 -1.78 11.92
N PHE A 48 26.54 -1.56 12.80
CA PHE A 48 25.21 -1.07 12.47
C PHE A 48 24.99 0.20 13.30
N ASP A 49 25.76 1.25 13.01
CA ASP A 49 25.54 2.58 13.59
C ASP A 49 25.12 3.51 12.45
N ASP A 50 23.88 3.97 12.45
CA ASP A 50 23.45 5.20 13.14
C ASP A 50 24.12 6.44 12.53
N CYS A 51 23.47 6.99 11.50
CA CYS A 51 23.70 8.37 11.07
C CYS A 51 23.02 9.32 12.05
N GLY A 52 23.75 9.65 13.11
CA GLY A 52 23.63 10.81 13.97
C GLY A 52 24.68 10.66 15.07
N PRO A 53 25.37 11.71 15.57
CA PRO A 53 24.95 13.11 15.60
C PRO A 53 26.07 14.14 15.26
N SER A 54 25.70 15.38 14.95
CA SER A 54 26.57 16.53 15.20
C SER A 54 25.82 17.53 16.08
N ARG A 55 26.32 17.72 17.31
CA ARG A 55 25.86 18.72 18.29
C ARG A 55 26.46 20.12 17.98
N PRO A 56 26.36 21.13 18.87
CA PRO A 56 25.68 22.39 18.62
C PRO A 56 26.67 23.53 18.36
N MET A 57 26.21 24.64 17.76
CA MET A 57 26.90 25.91 17.89
C MET A 57 25.92 26.98 18.30
N ASP A 58 26.21 27.56 19.47
CA ASP A 58 25.58 28.71 20.06
C ASP A 58 25.89 29.99 19.27
N LYS A 59 24.87 30.86 19.20
CA LYS A 59 24.88 32.33 19.30
C LYS A 59 26.03 33.11 18.67
N ILE A 60 25.71 33.90 17.64
CA ILE A 60 26.12 35.30 17.56
C ILE A 60 24.90 36.14 17.10
N ILE A 61 24.59 37.12 17.94
CA ILE A 61 23.64 38.22 17.74
C ILE A 61 24.29 39.21 16.77
N ASP A 62 23.52 39.81 15.85
CA ASP A 62 23.67 41.24 15.58
C ASP A 62 22.35 41.81 15.05
N GLU A 63 21.99 42.91 15.70
CA GLU A 63 20.83 43.75 15.48
C GLU A 63 21.00 44.57 14.20
N ALA A 64 19.91 44.75 13.46
CA ALA A 64 19.72 45.94 12.61
C ALA A 64 18.23 46.24 12.54
N GLU A 65 17.86 47.29 13.26
CA GLU A 65 16.65 48.08 13.06
C GLU A 65 16.59 48.58 11.60
N ASP A 66 15.43 48.56 10.95
CA ASP A 66 14.82 49.80 10.49
C ASP A 66 13.34 49.60 10.08
N SER A 67 12.53 50.44 10.69
CA SER A 67 11.25 50.98 10.25
C SER A 67 11.17 51.33 8.76
N GLY A 68 10.01 51.15 8.14
CA GLY A 68 9.75 51.72 6.82
C GLY A 68 8.46 51.26 6.16
N ASP A 69 7.39 51.96 6.49
CA ASP A 69 6.10 52.02 5.77
C ASP A 69 6.29 52.17 4.24
N GLY A 70 5.43 51.52 3.47
CA GLY A 70 5.56 51.51 2.00
C GLY A 70 4.54 50.61 1.31
N SER A 71 3.27 50.94 1.49
CA SER A 71 2.19 50.45 0.63
C SER A 71 2.47 50.87 -0.83
N GLN A 72 2.95 49.95 -1.66
CA GLN A 72 2.87 50.08 -3.11
C GLN A 72 2.29 48.81 -3.71
N GLU A 73 0.96 48.85 -3.88
CA GLU A 73 0.28 48.16 -4.96
C GLU A 73 1.02 48.45 -6.26
N SER A 74 1.68 47.42 -6.80
CA SER A 74 2.09 47.38 -8.21
C SER A 74 1.75 46.00 -8.75
N ASP A 75 0.48 45.90 -9.14
CA ASP A 75 0.02 45.36 -10.41
C ASP A 75 1.07 44.57 -11.22
N SER A 76 1.22 43.29 -10.90
CA SER A 76 1.72 42.29 -11.83
C SER A 76 1.15 40.93 -11.44
N THR A 77 -0.16 40.79 -11.61
CA THR A 77 -0.85 39.50 -11.69
C THR A 77 -0.40 38.75 -12.96
N PHE A 78 0.90 38.47 -13.08
CA PHE A 78 1.47 37.65 -14.14
C PHE A 78 1.29 36.18 -13.80
N ASP A 79 0.05 35.74 -13.99
CA ASP A 79 -0.43 34.38 -14.19
C ASP A 79 0.46 33.27 -13.58
N SER A 80 0.72 33.39 -12.27
CA SER A 80 1.53 32.42 -11.56
C SER A 80 0.87 31.07 -11.47
N ASP A 81 -0.45 31.09 -11.39
CA ASP A 81 -1.27 29.90 -11.30
C ASP A 81 -1.35 29.17 -12.64
N ALA A 82 -1.45 29.86 -13.79
CA ALA A 82 -1.40 29.14 -15.07
C ALA A 82 -0.02 28.57 -15.36
N PHE A 83 1.08 29.25 -15.01
CA PHE A 83 2.42 28.68 -15.18
C PHE A 83 2.63 27.43 -14.33
N VAL A 84 2.19 27.47 -13.06
CA VAL A 84 2.23 26.31 -12.16
C VAL A 84 1.36 25.19 -12.72
N LYS A 85 0.15 25.50 -13.19
CA LYS A 85 -0.77 24.54 -13.80
C LYS A 85 -0.19 23.92 -15.07
N GLU A 86 0.43 24.70 -15.94
CA GLU A 86 1.09 24.24 -17.15
C GLU A 86 2.29 23.34 -16.83
N LYS A 87 3.14 23.74 -15.86
CA LYS A 87 4.28 22.91 -15.42
C LYS A 87 3.83 21.62 -14.75
N MET A 88 2.77 21.66 -13.95
CA MET A 88 2.13 20.45 -13.37
C MET A 88 1.55 19.56 -14.47
N GLN A 89 0.89 20.14 -15.47
CA GLN A 89 0.37 19.41 -16.63
C GLN A 89 1.49 18.77 -17.46
N LYS A 90 2.61 19.48 -17.62
CA LYS A 90 3.77 18.97 -18.35
C LYS A 90 4.47 17.85 -17.59
N ALA A 91 4.58 17.97 -16.26
CA ALA A 91 5.28 17.04 -15.38
C ALA A 91 4.49 15.75 -15.11
N PHE A 92 3.18 15.88 -14.89
CA PHE A 92 2.32 14.78 -14.46
C PHE A 92 1.29 14.36 -15.53
N GLY A 93 1.26 15.03 -16.69
CA GLY A 93 0.19 14.91 -17.69
C GLY A 93 -0.97 15.86 -17.37
N ALA A 94 -1.97 15.95 -18.26
CA ALA A 94 -3.18 16.74 -17.99
C ALA A 94 -3.64 16.52 -16.54
N GLU A 95 -3.86 17.61 -15.81
CA GLU A 95 -4.36 17.56 -14.43
C GLU A 95 -5.51 16.57 -14.44
N MET A 96 -5.41 15.48 -13.67
CA MET A 96 -6.58 14.64 -13.41
C MET A 96 -7.53 15.48 -12.55
N VAL A 97 -8.03 16.56 -13.11
CA VAL A 97 -9.36 17.03 -12.82
C VAL A 97 -10.17 15.77 -13.06
N ASN A 98 -10.70 15.22 -11.98
CA ASN A 98 -11.93 14.45 -12.11
C ASN A 98 -12.88 15.44 -12.78
N GLU A 99 -12.86 15.50 -14.12
CA GLU A 99 -13.99 16.08 -14.82
C GLU A 99 -15.15 15.29 -14.23
N GLU A 100 -15.96 15.98 -13.43
CA GLU A 100 -17.19 15.43 -12.89
C GLU A 100 -18.11 15.22 -14.11
N GLU A 101 -17.76 14.23 -14.94
CA GLU A 101 -18.69 13.61 -15.84
C GLU A 101 -19.92 13.29 -14.98
N PRO A 102 -21.13 13.65 -15.46
CA PRO A 102 -22.33 13.66 -14.64
C PRO A 102 -22.39 12.41 -13.77
N ILE A 103 -22.52 12.66 -12.46
CA ILE A 103 -22.51 11.69 -11.36
C ILE A 103 -23.78 10.82 -11.45
N ASP A 104 -23.89 10.06 -12.52
CA ASP A 104 -24.87 8.99 -12.70
C ASP A 104 -24.11 7.68 -12.92
N ASP A 105 -23.03 7.51 -12.15
CA ASP A 105 -22.39 6.22 -12.06
C ASP A 105 -23.10 5.38 -11.00
N GLU A 106 -24.02 4.53 -11.45
CA GLU A 106 -24.72 3.55 -10.64
C GLU A 106 -23.79 2.69 -9.76
N TRP A 107 -22.49 2.60 -10.10
CA TRP A 107 -21.52 1.83 -9.33
C TRP A 107 -21.03 2.52 -8.06
N ILE A 108 -21.07 3.85 -7.97
CA ILE A 108 -20.67 4.59 -6.76
C ILE A 108 -21.58 4.23 -5.57
N PRO A 109 -22.92 4.37 -5.64
CA PRO A 109 -23.79 4.01 -4.52
C PRO A 109 -23.75 2.50 -4.22
N ARG A 110 -23.56 1.66 -5.26
CA ARG A 110 -23.35 0.21 -5.06
C ARG A 110 -22.06 -0.07 -4.30
N HIS A 111 -20.97 0.64 -4.61
CA HIS A 111 -19.70 0.50 -3.93
C HIS A 111 -19.77 0.95 -2.47
N GLU A 112 -20.37 2.10 -2.20
CA GLU A 112 -20.59 2.59 -0.83
C GLU A 112 -21.42 1.60 0.00
N PHE A 113 -22.50 1.07 -0.59
CA PHE A 113 -23.29 0.02 0.04
C PHE A 113 -22.45 -1.22 0.33
N ILE A 114 -21.67 -1.70 -0.63
CA ILE A 114 -20.83 -2.89 -0.48
C ILE A 114 -19.74 -2.69 0.58
N ALA A 115 -19.12 -1.51 0.62
CA ALA A 115 -18.10 -1.16 1.62
C ALA A 115 -18.69 -1.16 3.05
N SER A 116 -19.99 -0.86 3.20
CA SER A 116 -20.70 -0.90 4.48
C SER A 116 -21.07 -2.31 4.98
N LEU A 117 -20.94 -3.33 4.12
CA LEU A 117 -21.30 -4.71 4.46
C LEU A 117 -20.38 -5.30 5.51
N LYS A 118 -20.92 -6.20 6.34
CA LYS A 118 -20.14 -6.96 7.33
C LYS A 118 -19.22 -7.99 6.68
N SER A 119 -19.39 -8.19 5.36
CA SER A 119 -18.63 -9.02 4.41
C SER A 119 -17.79 -10.14 5.02
N GLU A 120 -18.43 -11.29 5.26
CA GLU A 120 -17.71 -12.57 5.25
C GLU A 120 -17.74 -13.11 3.82
N GLN A 121 -16.58 -13.33 3.20
CA GLN A 121 -16.49 -13.88 1.84
C GLN A 121 -16.13 -15.36 1.86
N TYR A 122 -16.65 -16.12 0.90
CA TYR A 122 -16.14 -17.47 0.62
C TYR A 122 -14.72 -17.39 0.05
N ARG A 123 -13.89 -18.36 0.40
CA ARG A 123 -12.62 -18.53 -0.29
C ARG A 123 -12.86 -19.05 -1.70
N PRO A 124 -12.23 -18.46 -2.72
CA PRO A 124 -12.31 -18.96 -4.09
C PRO A 124 -11.97 -20.45 -4.15
N SER A 125 -12.85 -21.27 -4.72
CA SER A 125 -12.61 -22.71 -4.85
C SER A 125 -11.56 -22.97 -5.93
N LEU A 126 -10.59 -23.84 -5.67
CA LEU A 126 -9.69 -24.39 -6.70
C LEU A 126 -10.53 -25.28 -7.64
N GLY A 127 -10.83 -24.80 -8.84
CA GLY A 127 -11.69 -25.50 -9.80
C GLY A 127 -12.27 -24.58 -10.87
N SER A 128 -13.11 -25.11 -11.75
CA SER A 128 -13.66 -24.40 -12.91
C SER A 128 -14.39 -23.10 -12.56
N VAL A 129 -15.11 -23.08 -11.43
CA VAL A 129 -15.82 -21.89 -10.95
C VAL A 129 -14.85 -20.77 -10.57
N GLY A 130 -13.76 -21.11 -9.87
CA GLY A 130 -12.73 -20.14 -9.51
C GLY A 130 -11.95 -19.66 -10.73
N GLN A 131 -11.68 -20.54 -11.71
CA GLN A 131 -11.06 -20.14 -12.98
C GLN A 131 -11.93 -19.12 -13.74
N ARG A 132 -13.25 -19.36 -13.81
CA ARG A 132 -14.20 -18.43 -14.44
C ARG A 132 -14.22 -17.08 -13.73
N LEU A 133 -14.32 -17.08 -12.39
CA LEU A 133 -14.22 -15.86 -11.58
C LEU A 133 -12.91 -15.11 -11.87
N VAL A 134 -11.79 -15.84 -11.99
CA VAL A 134 -10.50 -15.22 -12.24
C VAL A 134 -10.42 -14.56 -13.62
N ASN A 135 -10.95 -15.24 -14.64
CA ASN A 135 -11.02 -14.75 -16.01
C ASN A 135 -11.90 -13.51 -16.12
N MET A 136 -13.11 -13.53 -15.55
CA MET A 136 -14.02 -12.36 -15.59
C MET A 136 -13.41 -11.13 -14.91
N GLN A 137 -12.80 -11.29 -13.74
CA GLN A 137 -12.12 -10.17 -13.10
C GLN A 137 -10.87 -9.72 -13.89
N ALA A 138 -10.22 -10.60 -14.65
CA ALA A 138 -9.16 -10.19 -15.56
C ALA A 138 -9.69 -9.37 -16.75
N GLU A 139 -10.88 -9.67 -17.26
CA GLU A 139 -11.55 -8.88 -18.30
C GLU A 139 -11.94 -7.50 -17.78
N LEU A 140 -12.45 -7.42 -16.55
CA LEU A 140 -12.72 -6.12 -15.90
C LEU A 140 -11.44 -5.28 -15.77
N VAL A 141 -10.32 -5.89 -15.37
CA VAL A 141 -9.02 -5.19 -15.33
C VAL A 141 -8.60 -4.69 -16.72
N GLU A 142 -8.82 -5.45 -17.80
CA GLU A 142 -8.56 -4.96 -19.16
C GLU A 142 -9.50 -3.82 -19.55
N GLN A 143 -10.79 -3.92 -19.25
CA GLN A 143 -11.76 -2.87 -19.55
C GLN A 143 -11.42 -1.58 -18.80
N LEU A 144 -10.99 -1.70 -17.55
CA LEU A 144 -10.58 -0.59 -16.72
C LEU A 144 -9.26 0.02 -17.24
N ALA A 145 -8.30 -0.81 -17.67
CA ALA A 145 -7.09 -0.34 -18.36
C ALA A 145 -7.40 0.36 -19.70
N GLN A 146 -8.50 0.00 -20.35
CA GLN A 146 -9.01 0.65 -21.57
C GLN A 146 -9.83 1.91 -21.26
N GLY A 147 -10.09 2.22 -19.99
CA GLY A 147 -10.94 3.34 -19.58
C GLY A 147 -12.43 3.15 -19.91
N LYS A 148 -12.88 1.90 -20.15
CA LYS A 148 -14.28 1.59 -20.49
C LYS A 148 -15.19 1.46 -19.27
N ILE A 149 -14.61 1.20 -18.12
CA ILE A 149 -15.32 1.04 -16.85
C ILE A 149 -14.60 1.84 -15.78
N LYS A 150 -15.31 2.25 -14.72
CA LYS A 150 -14.69 2.88 -13.55
C LYS A 150 -14.21 1.84 -12.53
N SER A 151 -13.36 2.28 -11.59
CA SER A 151 -12.75 1.41 -10.57
C SER A 151 -13.78 0.72 -9.69
N GLU A 152 -14.90 1.38 -9.42
CA GLU A 152 -15.97 0.97 -8.53
C GLU A 152 -16.58 -0.36 -8.99
N LYS A 153 -16.78 -0.53 -10.31
CA LYS A 153 -17.26 -1.78 -10.91
C LYS A 153 -16.33 -2.95 -10.63
N LEU A 154 -15.02 -2.74 -10.70
CA LEU A 154 -14.02 -3.76 -10.35
C LEU A 154 -14.01 -4.05 -8.84
N MET A 155 -14.15 -3.02 -8.00
CA MET A 155 -14.19 -3.15 -6.55
C MET A 155 -15.44 -3.91 -6.07
N CYS A 156 -16.59 -3.72 -6.72
CA CYS A 156 -17.86 -4.37 -6.40
C CYS A 156 -17.90 -5.85 -6.80
N PHE A 157 -17.17 -6.24 -7.85
CA PHE A 157 -17.24 -7.59 -8.43
C PHE A 157 -16.99 -8.70 -7.39
N THR A 158 -15.88 -8.62 -6.67
CA THR A 158 -15.47 -9.72 -5.77
C THR A 158 -16.41 -9.87 -4.56
N PRO A 159 -16.78 -8.79 -3.85
CA PRO A 159 -17.79 -8.83 -2.79
C PRO A 159 -19.14 -9.38 -3.25
N LEU A 160 -19.64 -8.96 -4.42
CA LEU A 160 -20.95 -9.38 -4.91
C LEU A 160 -21.01 -10.89 -5.20
N ILE A 161 -19.96 -11.43 -5.80
CA ILE A 161 -19.90 -12.84 -6.16
C ILE A 161 -19.61 -13.72 -4.94
N LEU A 162 -18.65 -13.33 -4.09
CA LEU A 162 -18.13 -14.18 -3.01
C LEU A 162 -18.83 -14.00 -1.66
N GLN A 163 -19.81 -13.11 -1.52
CA GLN A 163 -20.52 -12.92 -0.25
C GLN A 163 -21.05 -14.24 0.33
N ARG A 164 -20.73 -14.52 1.59
CA ARG A 164 -21.16 -15.73 2.27
C ARG A 164 -22.67 -15.72 2.54
N ASP A 165 -23.33 -16.85 2.34
CA ASP A 165 -24.67 -17.09 2.88
C ASP A 165 -24.56 -18.03 4.09
N LYS A 166 -25.13 -17.62 5.22
CA LYS A 166 -25.16 -18.40 6.47
C LYS A 166 -25.86 -19.76 6.31
N ASN A 167 -26.82 -19.85 5.39
CA ASN A 167 -27.61 -21.06 5.16
C ASN A 167 -26.90 -22.05 4.23
N VAL A 168 -25.94 -21.58 3.43
CA VAL A 168 -25.23 -22.39 2.44
C VAL A 168 -23.85 -22.79 2.98
N LYS A 169 -23.77 -24.02 3.49
CA LYS A 169 -22.54 -24.56 4.11
C LYS A 169 -21.84 -25.63 3.29
N ARG A 170 -22.58 -26.41 2.50
CA ARG A 170 -22.02 -27.53 1.73
C ARG A 170 -21.22 -27.01 0.53
N SER A 171 -20.04 -27.57 0.29
CA SER A 171 -19.14 -27.13 -0.78
C SER A 171 -19.77 -27.21 -2.18
N ARG A 172 -20.66 -28.19 -2.43
CA ARG A 172 -21.42 -28.28 -3.68
C ARG A 172 -22.34 -27.07 -3.87
N ASP A 173 -23.09 -26.72 -2.84
CA ASP A 173 -24.08 -25.65 -2.88
C ASP A 173 -23.40 -24.28 -2.95
N VAL A 174 -22.26 -24.11 -2.26
CA VAL A 174 -21.42 -22.91 -2.39
C VAL A 174 -20.95 -22.72 -3.83
N ARG A 175 -20.46 -23.78 -4.49
CA ARG A 175 -20.04 -23.69 -5.90
C ARG A 175 -21.21 -23.36 -6.83
N ASN A 176 -22.39 -23.93 -6.59
CA ASN A 176 -23.58 -23.64 -7.38
C ASN A 176 -24.06 -22.19 -7.19
N LEU A 177 -24.01 -21.68 -5.96
CA LEU A 177 -24.32 -20.29 -5.65
C LEU A 177 -23.35 -19.33 -6.36
N ILE A 178 -22.04 -19.60 -6.30
CA ILE A 178 -21.04 -18.77 -6.99
C ILE A 178 -21.25 -18.82 -8.50
N ARG A 179 -21.53 -20.00 -9.09
CA ARG A 179 -21.86 -20.12 -10.53
C ARG A 179 -23.05 -19.26 -10.91
N SER A 180 -24.16 -19.41 -10.19
CA SER A 180 -25.39 -18.65 -10.46
C SER A 180 -25.17 -17.13 -10.36
N ARG A 181 -24.31 -16.67 -9.43
CA ARG A 181 -23.93 -15.26 -9.35
C ARG A 181 -23.05 -14.79 -10.50
N LEU A 182 -22.12 -15.62 -10.97
CA LEU A 182 -21.36 -15.32 -12.19
C LEU A 182 -22.29 -15.24 -13.41
N ASP A 183 -23.32 -16.11 -13.49
CA ASP A 183 -24.33 -16.07 -14.57
C ASP A 183 -25.21 -14.81 -14.49
N MET A 184 -25.63 -14.38 -13.29
CA MET A 184 -26.34 -13.10 -13.10
C MET A 184 -25.47 -11.91 -13.51
N TRP A 185 -24.18 -11.94 -13.18
CA TRP A 185 -23.24 -10.87 -13.55
C TRP A 185 -23.09 -10.76 -15.06
N GLU A 186 -22.93 -11.88 -15.77
CA GLU A 186 -22.83 -11.89 -17.23
C GLU A 186 -24.12 -11.42 -17.91
N ARG A 187 -25.29 -11.69 -17.31
CA ARG A 187 -26.59 -11.20 -17.78
C ARG A 187 -26.86 -9.71 -17.45
N GLY A 188 -26.01 -9.07 -16.65
CA GLY A 188 -26.18 -7.67 -16.26
C GLY A 188 -27.23 -7.44 -15.16
N GLU A 189 -27.65 -8.49 -14.44
CA GLU A 189 -28.64 -8.41 -13.36
C GLU A 189 -27.99 -7.93 -12.05
N TYR A 190 -27.41 -6.73 -12.07
CA TYR A 190 -26.62 -6.21 -10.95
C TYR A 190 -27.47 -5.88 -9.72
N ASP A 191 -28.67 -5.34 -9.89
CA ASP A 191 -29.55 -4.99 -8.76
C ASP A 191 -30.05 -6.23 -8.02
N GLU A 192 -30.31 -7.33 -8.74
CA GLU A 192 -30.66 -8.61 -8.14
C GLU A 192 -29.49 -9.18 -7.32
N LEU A 193 -28.26 -9.05 -7.84
CA LEU A 193 -27.05 -9.42 -7.10
C LEU A 193 -26.89 -8.61 -5.82
N VAL A 194 -27.06 -7.28 -5.90
CA VAL A 194 -26.99 -6.38 -4.74
C VAL A 194 -28.08 -6.76 -3.71
N ALA A 195 -29.31 -7.01 -4.15
CA ALA A 195 -30.41 -7.44 -3.29
C ALA A 195 -30.14 -8.82 -2.65
N ALA A 196 -29.57 -9.77 -3.40
CA ALA A 196 -29.18 -11.07 -2.87
C ALA A 196 -28.08 -10.95 -1.80
N VAL A 197 -27.10 -10.08 -2.03
CA VAL A 197 -26.01 -9.80 -1.09
C VAL A 197 -26.54 -9.12 0.18
N LYS A 198 -27.45 -8.14 0.04
CA LYS A 198 -28.16 -7.50 1.17
C LYS A 198 -28.91 -8.51 2.03
N ARG A 199 -29.64 -9.44 1.40
CA ARG A 199 -30.32 -10.55 2.08
C ARG A 199 -29.34 -11.52 2.76
N CYS A 200 -28.15 -11.71 2.21
CA CYS A 200 -27.13 -12.53 2.84
C CYS A 200 -26.54 -11.82 4.08
N ASP A 201 -26.20 -10.54 3.96
CA ASP A 201 -25.61 -9.75 5.05
C ASP A 201 -26.54 -9.57 6.26
N SER A 202 -27.85 -9.42 6.02
CA SER A 202 -28.84 -9.30 7.10
C SER A 202 -28.86 -10.51 8.05
N LYS A 203 -28.45 -11.69 7.56
CA LYS A 203 -28.34 -12.93 8.36
C LYS A 203 -27.13 -12.92 9.31
N PHE A 204 -26.17 -12.03 9.08
CA PHE A 204 -25.00 -11.85 9.94
C PHE A 204 -25.26 -10.78 10.98
N LYS A 205 -25.03 -11.13 12.25
CA LYS A 205 -25.05 -10.17 13.35
C LYS A 205 -23.73 -9.40 13.35
N ARG A 206 -23.77 -8.07 13.56
CA ARG A 206 -22.54 -7.32 13.87
C ARG A 206 -21.96 -7.93 15.14
N ARG A 207 -20.69 -8.33 15.09
CA ARG A 207 -20.01 -8.82 16.29
C ARG A 207 -19.76 -7.59 17.18
N PRO A 208 -20.02 -7.68 18.50
CA PRO A 208 -19.66 -6.59 19.39
C PRO A 208 -18.15 -6.33 19.25
N PRO A 209 -17.72 -5.06 19.39
CA PRO A 209 -16.30 -4.74 19.40
C PRO A 209 -15.65 -5.55 20.52
N LEU A 210 -14.66 -6.36 20.15
CA LEU A 210 -13.89 -7.13 21.12
C LEU A 210 -13.07 -6.17 21.98
N SER A 211 -12.94 -6.48 23.26
CA SER A 211 -12.04 -5.74 24.14
C SER A 211 -10.61 -5.78 23.60
N ARG A 212 -9.80 -4.77 23.94
CA ARG A 212 -8.38 -4.69 23.54
C ARG A 212 -7.64 -6.00 23.85
N LYS A 213 -7.86 -6.55 25.06
CA LYS A 213 -7.29 -7.82 25.52
C LYS A 213 -7.73 -9.02 24.68
N GLU A 214 -9.02 -9.15 24.38
CA GLU A 214 -9.52 -10.26 23.54
C GLU A 214 -9.00 -10.18 22.10
N ARG A 215 -8.89 -8.97 21.53
CA ARG A 215 -8.29 -8.77 20.20
C ARG A 215 -6.83 -9.21 20.20
N LEU A 216 -6.07 -8.81 21.22
CA LEU A 216 -4.67 -9.17 21.40
C LEU A 216 -4.50 -10.69 21.48
N LEU A 217 -5.28 -11.34 22.34
CA LEU A 217 -5.24 -12.80 22.53
C LEU A 217 -5.57 -13.57 21.25
N ARG A 218 -6.61 -13.15 20.51
CA ARG A 218 -6.96 -13.78 19.23
C ARG A 218 -5.88 -13.60 18.19
N ARG A 219 -5.27 -12.42 18.12
CA ARG A 219 -4.18 -12.12 17.19
C ARG A 219 -2.93 -12.94 17.55
N PHE A 220 -2.59 -13.02 18.84
CA PHE A 220 -1.51 -13.85 19.35
C PHE A 220 -1.72 -15.33 19.00
N HIS A 221 -2.88 -15.91 19.32
CA HIS A 221 -3.22 -17.30 18.97
C HIS A 221 -3.11 -17.57 17.46
N ARG A 222 -3.59 -16.64 16.62
CA ARG A 222 -3.45 -16.75 15.17
C ARG A 222 -1.99 -16.75 14.74
N LEU A 223 -1.16 -15.83 15.25
CA LEU A 223 0.25 -15.75 14.90
C LEU A 223 1.02 -17.01 15.37
N MET A 224 0.69 -17.55 16.53
CA MET A 224 1.22 -18.83 17.02
C MET A 224 0.85 -20.00 16.10
N ALA A 225 -0.41 -20.07 15.66
CA ALA A 225 -0.86 -21.09 14.70
C ALA A 225 -0.17 -20.97 13.33
N GLU A 226 0.11 -19.74 12.89
CA GLU A 226 0.89 -19.44 11.68
C GLU A 226 2.41 -19.63 11.87
N ARG A 227 2.88 -20.06 13.06
CA ARG A 227 4.29 -20.22 13.45
C ARG A 227 5.12 -18.93 13.38
N LYS A 228 4.47 -17.77 13.48
CA LYS A 228 5.10 -16.45 13.50
C LYS A 228 5.44 -16.02 14.93
N TYR A 229 6.25 -16.82 15.62
CA TYR A 229 6.52 -16.66 17.06
C TYR A 229 7.10 -15.30 17.43
N ARG A 230 8.00 -14.75 16.61
CA ARG A 230 8.61 -13.44 16.85
C ARG A 230 7.59 -12.30 16.79
N GLU A 231 6.66 -12.35 15.84
CA GLU A 231 5.58 -11.37 15.70
C GLU A 231 4.58 -11.51 16.85
N ALA A 232 4.22 -12.75 17.21
CA ALA A 232 3.35 -13.05 18.35
C ALA A 232 3.93 -12.50 19.66
N ASN A 233 5.23 -12.69 19.90
CA ASN A 233 5.88 -12.22 21.12
C ASN A 233 5.97 -10.69 21.16
N ARG A 234 6.21 -10.02 20.01
CA ARG A 234 6.17 -8.55 19.91
C ARG A 234 4.79 -7.99 20.24
N GLU A 235 3.73 -8.65 19.78
CA GLU A 235 2.35 -8.24 20.04
C GLU A 235 1.99 -8.30 21.53
N VAL A 236 2.46 -9.33 22.26
CA VAL A 236 2.16 -9.49 23.71
C VAL A 236 3.05 -8.62 24.61
N THR A 237 4.24 -8.23 24.13
CA THR A 237 5.20 -7.47 24.93
C THR A 237 5.03 -5.95 24.82
N ASP A 238 3.89 -5.47 24.31
CA ASP A 238 3.51 -4.05 24.14
C ASP A 238 4.57 -3.15 23.45
N ARG A 239 5.63 -3.73 22.88
CA ARG A 239 6.62 -3.03 22.05
C ARG A 239 6.01 -2.45 20.76
N SER A 240 4.75 -2.75 20.47
CA SER A 240 3.97 -2.22 19.36
C SER A 240 3.07 -1.03 19.73
N GLU A 241 2.99 -0.62 21.01
CA GLU A 241 2.12 0.50 21.43
C GLU A 241 2.53 1.84 20.79
N SER A 242 3.78 2.01 20.35
CA SER A 242 4.24 3.23 19.66
C SER A 242 3.86 3.30 18.17
N SER A 243 3.12 2.32 17.64
CA SER A 243 2.81 2.18 16.21
C SER A 243 1.31 1.97 15.95
N GLY A 244 0.45 2.50 16.81
CA GLY A 244 -0.99 2.58 16.57
C GLY A 244 -1.37 3.78 15.70
N VAL A 245 -2.52 3.68 15.01
CA VAL A 245 -3.18 4.88 14.47
C VAL A 245 -3.67 5.68 15.67
N LEU A 246 -3.15 6.90 15.84
CA LEU A 246 -3.55 7.84 16.89
C LEU A 246 -4.98 8.31 16.62
N ASP A 247 -5.81 8.34 17.67
CA ASP A 247 -7.16 8.88 17.54
C ASP A 247 -7.07 10.41 17.37
N PRO A 248 -7.70 11.01 16.33
CA PRO A 248 -7.60 12.44 16.07
C PRO A 248 -8.02 13.33 17.25
N ASN A 249 -8.96 12.86 18.07
CA ASN A 249 -9.54 13.64 19.18
C ASN A 249 -8.88 13.33 20.53
N GLU A 250 -7.97 12.36 20.59
CA GLU A 250 -7.23 12.03 21.81
C GLU A 250 -6.09 13.05 22.02
N GLU A 251 -5.80 13.36 23.29
CA GLU A 251 -4.68 14.22 23.65
C GLU A 251 -3.35 13.62 23.20
N ALA A 252 -2.48 14.46 22.65
CA ALA A 252 -1.20 14.04 22.12
C ALA A 252 -0.23 13.59 23.24
N MET A 253 -0.28 12.31 23.59
CA MET A 253 0.66 11.71 24.54
C MET A 253 1.96 11.31 23.84
N GLY A 254 3.02 12.10 24.02
CA GLY A 254 4.35 11.79 23.51
C GLY A 254 5.47 12.50 24.29
N LYS A 255 6.68 11.92 24.29
CA LYS A 255 7.90 12.58 24.81
C LYS A 255 8.22 13.81 23.96
N GLY A 256 7.61 14.95 24.28
CA GLY A 256 7.71 16.21 23.52
C GLY A 256 6.39 16.69 22.88
N GLY A 257 5.25 16.08 23.20
CA GLY A 257 3.93 16.61 22.81
C GLY A 257 3.56 17.83 23.67
N PRO A 258 3.04 18.93 23.07
CA PRO A 258 2.49 20.04 23.85
C PRO A 258 1.36 19.52 24.76
N LEU A 259 1.43 19.79 26.07
CA LEU A 259 0.36 19.41 26.99
C LEU A 259 -0.95 20.11 26.56
N GLY A 260 -2.02 19.34 26.43
CA GLY A 260 -3.38 19.85 26.16
C GLY A 260 -3.75 20.07 24.70
N LYS A 261 -2.92 19.66 23.73
CA LYS A 261 -3.30 19.65 22.31
C LYS A 261 -3.80 18.29 21.86
N THR A 262 -4.79 18.28 20.98
CA THR A 262 -5.27 17.06 20.33
C THR A 262 -4.28 16.57 19.27
N ASN A 263 -4.34 15.28 18.92
CA ASN A 263 -3.49 14.74 17.85
C ASN A 263 -3.69 15.50 16.52
N ILE A 264 -4.92 15.93 16.20
CA ILE A 264 -5.20 16.72 14.99
C ILE A 264 -4.50 18.08 15.01
N GLU A 265 -4.54 18.81 16.12
CA GLU A 265 -3.86 20.11 16.25
C GLU A 265 -2.35 19.99 16.12
N VAL A 266 -1.77 18.94 16.73
CA VAL A 266 -0.32 18.67 16.61
C VAL A 266 0.06 18.32 15.17
N PHE A 267 -0.81 17.62 14.43
CA PHE A 267 -0.58 17.36 13.01
C PHE A 267 -0.73 18.63 12.18
N GLU A 268 -1.74 19.46 12.43
CA GLU A 268 -1.91 20.75 11.75
C GLU A 268 -0.75 21.71 12.02
N GLU A 269 -0.15 21.66 13.21
CA GLU A 269 1.04 22.45 13.54
C GLU A 269 2.31 21.93 12.84
N LYS A 270 2.43 20.60 12.68
CA LYS A 270 3.56 19.96 11.98
C LYS A 270 3.45 20.04 10.47
N HIS A 271 2.25 20.08 9.92
CA HIS A 271 2.01 20.15 8.49
C HIS A 271 1.83 21.62 8.09
N PRO A 272 2.80 22.23 7.37
CA PRO A 272 2.59 23.57 6.85
C PRO A 272 1.31 23.59 6.00
N LYS A 273 0.52 24.65 6.11
CA LYS A 273 -0.66 24.85 5.26
C LYS A 273 -0.24 24.62 3.81
N PRO A 274 -1.03 23.87 3.01
CA PRO A 274 -0.69 23.61 1.62
C PRO A 274 -0.44 24.94 0.91
N ARG A 275 0.83 25.22 0.61
CA ARG A 275 1.25 26.38 -0.16
C ARG A 275 1.29 25.97 -1.62
N THR A 276 0.75 26.81 -2.49
CA THR A 276 1.02 26.70 -3.92
C THR A 276 2.53 26.80 -4.12
N PRO A 277 3.15 25.85 -4.82
CA PRO A 277 4.59 25.90 -5.05
C PRO A 277 4.91 27.17 -5.84
N VAL A 278 5.88 27.95 -5.35
CA VAL A 278 6.37 29.16 -6.03
C VAL A 278 7.07 28.73 -7.32
N LYS A 279 7.03 29.55 -8.38
CA LYS A 279 7.65 29.26 -9.69
C LYS A 279 9.12 28.82 -9.55
N GLU A 280 9.85 29.41 -8.60
CA GLU A 280 11.26 29.11 -8.32
C GLU A 280 11.51 27.69 -7.78
N ALA A 281 10.49 27.02 -7.23
CA ALA A 281 10.59 25.64 -6.77
C ALA A 281 10.62 24.64 -7.94
N PHE A 282 10.27 25.08 -9.15
CA PHE A 282 10.34 24.26 -10.35
C PHE A 282 11.73 24.38 -10.96
N LEU A 283 12.42 23.25 -11.10
CA LEU A 283 13.65 23.20 -11.88
C LEU A 283 13.31 23.46 -13.36
N ASP A 284 13.95 24.45 -13.98
CA ASP A 284 13.87 24.70 -15.42
C ASP A 284 14.75 23.73 -16.23
N GLN A 285 14.63 22.45 -15.90
CA GLN A 285 15.26 21.36 -16.63
C GLN A 285 14.20 20.61 -17.44
N PRO A 286 14.56 20.03 -18.60
CA PRO A 286 13.65 19.13 -19.29
C PRO A 286 13.28 18.00 -18.33
N LEU A 287 11.99 17.67 -18.29
CA LEU A 287 11.51 16.56 -17.47
C LEU A 287 12.25 15.28 -17.89
N PRO A 288 12.65 14.44 -16.92
CA PRO A 288 13.27 13.17 -17.23
C PRO A 288 12.33 12.37 -18.14
N VAL A 289 12.90 11.71 -19.15
CA VAL A 289 12.14 10.87 -20.07
C VAL A 289 11.46 9.78 -19.25
N LYS A 290 10.14 9.72 -19.35
CA LYS A 290 9.31 8.74 -18.65
C LYS A 290 9.68 7.34 -19.10
N GLU A 291 10.31 6.58 -18.22
CA GLU A 291 10.67 5.20 -18.50
C GLU A 291 9.41 4.33 -18.62
N GLU A 292 9.34 3.51 -19.68
CA GLU A 292 8.27 2.52 -19.82
C GLU A 292 8.46 1.45 -18.75
N VAL A 293 7.54 1.41 -17.77
CA VAL A 293 7.63 0.41 -16.70
C VAL A 293 7.13 -0.91 -17.23
N VAL A 294 8.05 -1.80 -17.58
CA VAL A 294 7.72 -3.16 -17.98
C VAL A 294 7.54 -4.04 -16.75
N ILE A 295 6.29 -4.27 -16.35
CA ILE A 295 5.99 -5.28 -15.33
C ILE A 295 6.11 -6.67 -15.96
N THR A 296 7.02 -7.51 -15.48
CA THR A 296 7.17 -8.90 -15.95
C THR A 296 6.30 -9.87 -15.14
N ALA A 297 6.14 -11.11 -15.62
CA ALA A 297 5.37 -12.14 -14.91
C ALA A 297 5.99 -12.49 -13.56
N GLU A 298 7.32 -12.56 -13.53
CA GLU A 298 8.10 -12.84 -12.33
C GLU A 298 7.94 -11.76 -11.26
N VAL A 299 7.81 -10.49 -11.66
CA VAL A 299 7.54 -9.39 -10.72
C VAL A 299 6.15 -9.57 -10.10
N ILE A 300 5.13 -9.88 -10.90
CA ILE A 300 3.77 -10.12 -10.37
C ILE A 300 3.77 -11.32 -9.44
N GLU A 301 4.47 -12.39 -9.78
CA GLU A 301 4.59 -13.57 -8.95
C GLU A 301 5.30 -13.25 -7.63
N ARG A 302 6.46 -12.58 -7.68
CA ARG A 302 7.19 -12.13 -6.50
C ARG A 302 6.34 -11.25 -5.59
N VAL A 303 5.63 -10.29 -6.16
CA VAL A 303 4.71 -9.42 -5.42
C VAL A 303 3.58 -10.23 -4.82
N ALA A 304 2.92 -11.11 -5.59
CA ALA A 304 1.86 -11.99 -5.11
C ALA A 304 2.31 -12.88 -3.93
N HIS A 305 3.55 -13.34 -3.95
CA HIS A 305 4.15 -14.08 -2.83
C HIS A 305 4.40 -13.23 -1.59
N ALA A 306 4.70 -11.94 -1.79
CA ALA A 306 5.00 -10.97 -0.74
C ALA A 306 3.75 -10.22 -0.21
N VAL A 307 2.57 -10.36 -0.85
CA VAL A 307 1.33 -9.70 -0.38
C VAL A 307 1.03 -10.12 1.07
N LYS A 308 0.97 -9.11 1.94
CA LYS A 308 0.58 -9.22 3.35
C LYS A 308 -0.53 -8.19 3.58
N GLY A 309 -1.53 -8.55 4.36
CA GLY A 309 -2.63 -7.63 4.68
C GLY A 309 -3.94 -8.35 4.98
N SER A 310 -4.80 -7.68 5.74
CA SER A 310 -6.19 -8.08 5.96
C SER A 310 -7.06 -7.70 4.76
N ALA A 311 -8.35 -8.09 4.82
CA ALA A 311 -9.35 -7.66 3.85
C ALA A 311 -9.37 -6.12 3.75
N GLY A 312 -9.15 -5.59 2.54
CA GLY A 312 -9.33 -4.17 2.21
C GLY A 312 -10.77 -3.85 1.80
N VAL A 313 -10.98 -2.75 1.07
CA VAL A 313 -12.31 -2.31 0.57
C VAL A 313 -13.02 -3.35 -0.30
N SER A 314 -12.27 -4.22 -0.97
CA SER A 314 -12.79 -5.35 -1.75
C SER A 314 -13.15 -6.58 -0.91
N GLY A 315 -12.96 -6.54 0.41
CA GLY A 315 -13.24 -7.64 1.35
C GLY A 315 -12.34 -8.87 1.20
N THR A 316 -11.35 -8.85 0.29
CA THR A 316 -10.43 -9.97 0.02
C THR A 316 -9.11 -9.77 0.76
N ASP A 317 -8.70 -10.79 1.52
CA ASP A 317 -7.44 -10.78 2.27
C ASP A 317 -6.23 -11.19 1.40
N SER A 318 -5.02 -10.97 1.92
CA SER A 318 -3.78 -11.33 1.25
C SER A 318 -3.71 -12.80 0.81
N VAL A 319 -4.29 -13.71 1.61
CA VAL A 319 -4.33 -15.15 1.30
C VAL A 319 -5.24 -15.43 0.10
N ALA A 320 -6.42 -14.81 0.05
CA ALA A 320 -7.33 -14.90 -1.09
C ALA A 320 -6.69 -14.30 -2.34
N TRP A 321 -6.03 -13.14 -2.23
CA TRP A 321 -5.31 -12.53 -3.35
C TRP A 321 -4.20 -13.43 -3.89
N LYS A 322 -3.39 -14.03 -3.01
CA LYS A 322 -2.36 -14.98 -3.42
C LYS A 322 -2.94 -16.19 -4.15
N SER A 323 -4.06 -16.72 -3.66
CA SER A 323 -4.79 -17.81 -4.33
C SER A 323 -5.33 -17.40 -5.71
N LEU A 324 -5.94 -16.21 -5.82
CA LEU A 324 -6.46 -15.69 -7.08
C LEU A 324 -5.35 -15.40 -8.12
N LEU A 325 -4.20 -14.93 -7.66
CA LEU A 325 -3.07 -14.55 -8.52
C LEU A 325 -2.16 -15.71 -8.92
N LEU A 326 -2.10 -16.80 -8.14
CA LEU A 326 -1.18 -17.91 -8.40
C LEU A 326 -1.89 -19.26 -8.59
N GLY A 327 -3.05 -19.47 -7.96
CA GLY A 327 -3.68 -20.79 -7.81
C GLY A 327 -4.44 -21.31 -9.03
N TYR A 328 -4.55 -20.55 -10.12
CA TYR A 328 -5.42 -20.88 -11.26
C TYR A 328 -4.69 -21.09 -12.60
N GLY A 329 -3.37 -21.31 -12.56
CA GLY A 329 -2.55 -21.65 -13.72
C GLY A 329 -2.74 -20.67 -14.88
N ASN A 330 -3.27 -21.15 -16.01
CA ASN A 330 -3.48 -20.32 -17.20
C ASN A 330 -4.42 -19.12 -16.97
N ALA A 331 -5.44 -19.24 -16.11
CA ALA A 331 -6.37 -18.14 -15.84
C ALA A 331 -5.71 -17.04 -15.01
N SER A 332 -4.93 -17.41 -13.99
CA SER A 332 -4.16 -16.45 -13.20
C SER A 332 -2.99 -15.86 -14.01
N GLY A 333 -2.36 -16.65 -14.90
CA GLY A 333 -1.38 -16.17 -15.86
C GLY A 333 -1.96 -15.18 -16.89
N ARG A 334 -3.20 -15.38 -17.36
CA ARG A 334 -3.93 -14.41 -18.19
C ARG A 334 -4.19 -13.11 -17.44
N ARG A 335 -4.67 -13.18 -16.20
CA ARG A 335 -4.79 -11.99 -15.34
C ARG A 335 -3.46 -11.27 -15.17
N GLY A 336 -2.39 -12.01 -14.89
CA GLY A 336 -1.04 -11.46 -14.81
C GLY A 336 -0.66 -10.71 -16.09
N ARG A 337 -0.85 -11.31 -17.28
CA ARG A 337 -0.61 -10.62 -18.57
C ARG A 337 -1.39 -9.33 -18.72
N ARG A 338 -2.64 -9.32 -18.27
CA ARG A 338 -3.55 -8.17 -18.36
C ARG A 338 -3.14 -7.04 -17.42
N LEU A 339 -2.74 -7.38 -16.21
CA LEU A 339 -2.13 -6.45 -15.25
C LEU A 339 -0.80 -5.86 -15.78
N ARG A 340 -0.03 -6.61 -16.57
CA ARG A 340 1.21 -6.10 -17.20
C ARG A 340 0.98 -5.03 -18.26
N ALA A 341 -0.16 -5.09 -18.96
CA ALA A 341 -0.51 -4.11 -19.98
C ALA A 341 -1.06 -2.80 -19.40
N TRP A 342 -1.36 -2.78 -18.10
CA TRP A 342 -1.95 -1.64 -17.41
C TRP A 342 -1.02 -0.41 -17.35
N PRO A 343 0.23 -0.52 -16.84
CA PRO A 343 1.10 0.65 -16.69
C PRO A 343 1.38 1.29 -18.04
N ARG A 344 1.64 0.47 -19.07
CA ARG A 344 1.91 0.94 -20.44
C ARG A 344 0.83 1.87 -21.00
N ARG A 345 -0.44 1.69 -20.62
CA ARG A 345 -1.56 2.52 -21.10
C ARG A 345 -1.91 3.71 -20.20
N CYS A 346 -1.80 3.56 -18.88
CA CYS A 346 -1.82 4.74 -18.00
C CYS A 346 -0.72 5.71 -18.41
N GLN A 347 0.41 5.20 -18.93
CA GLN A 347 1.51 6.01 -19.42
C GLN A 347 1.25 6.73 -20.75
N THR A 348 0.41 6.20 -21.65
CA THR A 348 0.05 6.82 -22.95
C THR A 348 -1.16 7.75 -22.89
N ARG A 349 -1.93 7.69 -21.81
CA ARG A 349 -3.04 8.63 -21.52
C ARG A 349 -2.61 9.83 -20.66
N SER A 350 -1.32 9.91 -20.31
CA SER A 350 -0.73 11.04 -19.57
C SER A 350 -0.34 12.17 -20.52
#